data_AF-A0A847W650-F1
#
_entry.id   AF-A0A847W650-F1
#
_cell.length_a   1.000
_cell.length_b   1.000
_cell.length_c   1.000
_cell.angle_alpha   90.00
_cell.angle_beta   90.00
_cell.angle_gamma   90.00
#
_symmetry.space_group_name_H-M   'P 1'
#
loop_
_entity.id
_entity.type
_entity.pdbx_description
1 polymer ?
#
loop_
_entity_poly.entity_id
_entity_poly.type
_entity_poly.pdbx_seq_one_letter_code
_entity_poly.pdbx_strand_id
1 'polypeptide(L)'
;MIINLLHFLKNSLLVQVPENTRIVMYLAIMLLSGFGLTRITKLMHLPNVTAYIVSGVLIGPYGLNLIPKDFVAATSFLSDIALSLIAFSAGQFFKMKRLKRGIVPSTVIALSETLFCSLLMFFVFYVILKVNLPFSLILSSIAGTTAPTSTIMTIRQKKAKGNFVYTLIQVIVMDDLISLISFSVSISIAIGLVHEKFILRDVFVPVFYNIIIIIAGGLAGLLLKFLLPDSRTEDNRLIIVLAILLGFSGICAIYDVSPLLGCMSMGMVYINISNDEKLFEQVNIFSPSILMLFFVRSGINFNMDGLFNSSLAVDEMPLITLVVVYFIIRFVGKYIGAFIGCKITGKDELTTQNLGLALFPQAGVAIALAAMASRSLKGNLGLSLETVIVATSILYEFIGPAMAKSALKRAKTY
;
A
#
# COMPACT_ATOMS: atom_id res chain seq x y z
N MET A 1 -10.64 -16.08 -32.21
CA MET A 1 -12.09 -15.97 -31.91
C MET A 1 -12.38 -15.03 -30.75
N ILE A 2 -11.82 -15.25 -29.55
CA ILE A 2 -12.06 -14.41 -28.35
C ILE A 2 -11.59 -12.95 -28.54
N ILE A 3 -10.39 -12.73 -29.10
CA ILE A 3 -9.85 -11.38 -29.34
C ILE A 3 -10.74 -10.59 -30.32
N ASN A 4 -11.22 -11.23 -31.38
CA ASN A 4 -12.13 -10.59 -32.35
C ASN A 4 -13.50 -10.26 -31.74
N LEU A 5 -14.01 -11.13 -30.86
CA LEU A 5 -15.23 -10.86 -30.10
C LEU A 5 -15.05 -9.67 -29.14
N LEU A 6 -13.91 -9.60 -28.44
CA LEU A 6 -13.56 -8.48 -27.56
C LEU A 6 -13.42 -7.17 -28.34
N HIS A 7 -12.78 -7.20 -29.51
CA HIS A 7 -12.68 -6.04 -30.39
C HIS A 7 -14.03 -5.58 -30.91
N PHE A 8 -14.90 -6.52 -31.30
CA PHE A 8 -16.26 -6.23 -31.71
C PHE A 8 -17.05 -5.58 -30.56
N LEU A 9 -17.04 -6.17 -29.36
CA LEU A 9 -17.71 -5.62 -28.17
C LEU A 9 -17.18 -4.23 -27.81
N LYS A 10 -15.87 -3.99 -27.91
CA LYS A 10 -15.27 -2.67 -27.67
C LYS A 10 -15.80 -1.64 -28.68
N ASN A 11 -15.72 -1.93 -29.97
CA ASN A 11 -16.10 -0.99 -31.02
C ASN A 11 -17.62 -0.74 -31.11
N SER A 12 -18.44 -1.72 -30.74
CA SER A 12 -19.91 -1.62 -30.81
C SER A 12 -20.56 -1.16 -29.50
N LEU A 13 -20.09 -1.62 -28.33
CA LEU A 13 -20.75 -1.34 -27.04
C LEU A 13 -20.04 -0.30 -26.17
N LEU A 14 -18.74 -0.05 -26.37
CA LEU A 14 -18.00 0.88 -25.51
C LEU A 14 -17.69 2.21 -26.19
N VAL A 15 -17.71 2.29 -27.52
CA VAL A 15 -17.39 3.55 -28.24
C VAL A 15 -18.63 4.42 -28.48
N GLN A 16 -19.79 3.82 -28.80
CA GLN A 16 -20.98 4.55 -29.25
C GLN A 16 -21.99 4.90 -28.13
N VAL A 17 -21.66 4.62 -26.87
CA VAL A 17 -22.60 4.67 -25.75
C VAL A 17 -22.32 5.90 -24.85
N PRO A 18 -23.33 6.51 -24.21
CA PRO A 18 -23.14 7.66 -23.32
C PRO A 18 -22.06 7.44 -22.26
N GLU A 19 -21.36 8.52 -21.88
CA GLU A 19 -20.20 8.46 -21.01
C GLU A 19 -20.47 7.75 -19.67
N ASN A 20 -21.57 8.09 -19.01
CA ASN A 20 -21.98 7.48 -17.75
C ASN A 20 -22.16 5.96 -17.88
N THR A 21 -22.73 5.49 -18.98
CA THR A 21 -22.92 4.06 -19.24
C THR A 21 -21.57 3.37 -19.46
N ARG A 22 -20.64 4.00 -20.17
CA ARG A 22 -19.27 3.47 -20.34
C ARG A 22 -18.58 3.29 -19.01
N ILE A 23 -18.70 4.26 -18.09
CA ILE A 23 -18.11 4.18 -16.75
C ILE A 23 -18.63 2.94 -16.01
N VAL A 24 -19.95 2.74 -15.98
CA VAL A 24 -20.57 1.58 -15.31
C VAL A 24 -20.10 0.27 -15.95
N MET A 25 -20.02 0.21 -17.28
CA MET A 25 -19.52 -0.97 -17.99
C MET A 25 -18.05 -1.26 -17.68
N TYR A 26 -17.19 -0.24 -17.63
CA TYR A 26 -15.79 -0.41 -17.27
C TYR A 26 -15.63 -0.91 -15.83
N LEU A 27 -16.40 -0.38 -14.88
CA LEU A 27 -16.41 -0.88 -13.51
C LEU A 27 -16.84 -2.35 -13.43
N ALA A 28 -17.86 -2.74 -14.21
CA ALA A 28 -18.28 -4.13 -14.30
C ALA A 28 -17.19 -5.04 -14.89
N ILE A 29 -16.52 -4.61 -15.96
CA ILE A 29 -15.39 -5.33 -16.57
C ILE A 29 -14.24 -5.49 -15.56
N MET A 30 -13.91 -4.44 -14.81
CA MET A 30 -12.87 -4.48 -13.77
C MET A 30 -13.20 -5.49 -12.66
N LEU A 31 -14.44 -5.49 -12.16
CA LEU A 31 -14.87 -6.44 -11.13
C LEU A 31 -14.87 -7.88 -11.65
N LEU A 32 -15.43 -8.11 -12.85
CA LEU A 32 -15.53 -9.44 -13.44
C LEU A 32 -14.17 -10.03 -13.78
N SER A 33 -13.27 -9.23 -14.37
CA SER A 33 -11.90 -9.66 -14.68
C SER A 33 -11.10 -9.94 -13.41
N GLY A 34 -11.11 -9.00 -12.45
CA GLY A 34 -10.46 -9.16 -11.15
C GLY A 34 -10.93 -10.41 -10.42
N PHE A 35 -12.24 -10.60 -10.31
CA PHE A 35 -12.83 -11.81 -9.71
C PHE A 35 -12.49 -13.08 -10.49
N GLY A 36 -12.60 -13.06 -11.81
CA GLY A 36 -12.32 -14.21 -12.67
C GLY A 36 -10.89 -14.72 -12.47
N LEU A 37 -9.91 -13.82 -12.44
CA LEU A 37 -8.51 -14.20 -12.27
C LEU A 37 -8.20 -14.73 -10.86
N THR A 38 -9.02 -14.41 -9.84
CA THR A 38 -8.86 -15.03 -8.51
C THR A 38 -9.02 -16.55 -8.52
N ARG A 39 -9.77 -17.10 -9.49
CA ARG A 39 -9.93 -18.56 -9.63
C ARG A 39 -8.62 -19.24 -9.98
N ILE A 40 -7.78 -18.57 -10.77
CA ILE A 40 -6.45 -19.05 -11.15
C ILE A 40 -5.46 -18.84 -9.99
N THR A 41 -5.43 -17.65 -9.39
CA THR A 41 -4.47 -17.38 -8.30
C THR A 41 -4.72 -18.22 -7.06
N LYS A 42 -5.97 -18.57 -6.75
CA LYS A 42 -6.32 -19.50 -5.67
C LYS A 42 -5.73 -20.90 -5.88
N LEU A 43 -5.71 -21.41 -7.12
CA LEU A 43 -5.07 -22.69 -7.45
C LEU A 43 -3.55 -22.62 -7.20
N MET A 44 -2.94 -21.48 -7.50
CA MET A 44 -1.53 -21.22 -7.25
C MET A 44 -1.21 -20.83 -5.80
N HIS A 45 -2.21 -20.78 -4.90
CA HIS A 45 -2.07 -20.33 -3.51
C HIS A 45 -1.53 -18.90 -3.36
N LEU A 46 -1.80 -18.05 -4.35
CA LEU A 46 -1.39 -16.65 -4.35
C LEU A 46 -2.48 -15.75 -3.76
N PRO A 47 -2.14 -14.58 -3.21
CA PRO A 47 -3.14 -13.67 -2.68
C PRO A 47 -4.02 -13.09 -3.79
N ASN A 48 -5.22 -12.63 -3.41
CA ASN A 48 -6.17 -12.06 -4.38
C ASN A 48 -5.66 -10.75 -5.01
N VAL A 49 -4.79 -10.00 -4.31
CA VAL A 49 -4.23 -8.74 -4.82
C VAL A 49 -3.45 -8.96 -6.11
N THR A 50 -2.69 -10.06 -6.22
CA THR A 50 -2.01 -10.47 -7.46
C THR A 50 -3.00 -10.58 -8.62
N ALA A 51 -4.15 -11.22 -8.40
CA ALA A 51 -5.18 -11.37 -9.43
C ALA A 51 -5.72 -10.02 -9.89
N TYR A 52 -5.92 -9.09 -8.97
CA TYR A 52 -6.50 -7.78 -9.29
C TYR A 52 -5.55 -6.96 -10.15
N ILE A 53 -4.28 -6.87 -9.77
CA ILE A 53 -3.28 -6.12 -10.52
C ILE A 53 -3.06 -6.74 -11.90
N VAL A 54 -2.86 -8.05 -11.98
CA VAL A 54 -2.64 -8.73 -13.27
C VAL A 54 -3.87 -8.60 -14.18
N SER A 55 -5.09 -8.65 -13.62
CA SER A 55 -6.30 -8.38 -14.41
C SER A 55 -6.29 -6.98 -15.00
N GLY A 56 -5.88 -5.98 -14.22
CA GLY A 56 -5.71 -4.61 -14.69
C GLY A 56 -4.71 -4.49 -15.83
N VAL A 57 -3.55 -5.13 -15.70
CA VAL A 57 -2.52 -5.17 -16.76
C VAL A 57 -3.09 -5.79 -18.04
N LEU A 58 -3.83 -6.89 -17.91
CA LEU A 58 -4.42 -7.60 -19.05
C LEU A 58 -5.53 -6.81 -19.75
N ILE A 59 -6.43 -6.17 -19.01
CA ILE A 59 -7.56 -5.41 -19.62
C ILE A 59 -7.18 -3.97 -19.99
N GLY A 60 -6.07 -3.47 -19.47
CA GLY A 60 -5.60 -2.11 -19.65
C GLY A 60 -5.00 -1.83 -21.03
N PRO A 61 -4.55 -0.59 -21.26
CA PRO A 61 -4.13 -0.10 -22.57
C PRO A 61 -2.94 -0.85 -23.18
N TYR A 62 -2.09 -1.46 -22.35
CA TYR A 62 -0.91 -2.22 -22.77
C TYR A 62 -1.16 -3.72 -22.94
N GLY A 63 -2.38 -4.19 -22.62
CA GLY A 63 -2.81 -5.58 -22.83
C GLY A 63 -3.86 -5.66 -23.94
N LEU A 64 -5.08 -6.01 -23.57
CA LEU A 64 -6.24 -6.10 -24.45
C LEU A 64 -6.83 -4.73 -24.84
N ASN A 65 -6.36 -3.65 -24.18
CA ASN A 65 -6.82 -2.28 -24.40
C ASN A 65 -8.36 -2.17 -24.33
N LEU A 66 -8.99 -2.86 -23.37
CA LEU A 66 -10.44 -2.80 -23.18
C LEU A 66 -10.84 -1.52 -22.43
N ILE A 67 -9.99 -1.07 -21.52
CA ILE A 67 -10.20 0.15 -20.72
C ILE A 67 -9.18 1.21 -21.14
N PRO A 68 -9.62 2.37 -21.65
CA PRO A 68 -8.73 3.44 -22.10
C PRO A 68 -8.10 4.19 -20.92
N LYS A 69 -6.96 4.84 -21.15
CA LYS A 69 -6.23 5.64 -20.15
C LYS A 69 -7.07 6.77 -19.56
N ASP A 70 -7.91 7.41 -20.37
CA ASP A 70 -8.74 8.54 -19.93
C ASP A 70 -9.72 8.16 -18.82
N PHE A 71 -10.23 6.92 -18.85
CA PHE A 71 -11.07 6.40 -17.77
C PHE A 71 -10.32 6.33 -16.44
N VAL A 72 -9.02 6.02 -16.48
CA VAL A 72 -8.21 5.92 -15.26
C VAL A 72 -8.00 7.30 -14.62
N ALA A 73 -7.83 8.34 -15.44
CA ALA A 73 -7.77 9.72 -14.97
C ALA A 73 -9.12 10.15 -14.34
N ALA A 74 -10.24 9.84 -15.01
CA ALA A 74 -11.59 10.17 -14.54
C ALA A 74 -11.99 9.43 -13.24
N THR A 75 -11.38 8.27 -12.97
CA THR A 75 -11.63 7.45 -11.76
C THR A 75 -10.58 7.60 -10.67
N SER A 76 -9.84 8.71 -10.65
CA SER A 76 -8.82 8.99 -9.63
C SER A 76 -9.38 8.95 -8.19
N PHE A 77 -10.63 9.36 -8.00
CA PHE A 77 -11.34 9.33 -6.71
C PHE A 77 -11.37 7.94 -6.05
N LEU A 78 -11.38 6.87 -6.85
CA LEU A 78 -11.39 5.50 -6.35
C LEU A 78 -10.16 5.17 -5.50
N SER A 79 -9.03 5.82 -5.83
CA SER A 79 -7.79 5.69 -5.06
C SER A 79 -7.98 6.29 -3.67
N ASP A 80 -8.60 7.46 -3.55
CA ASP A 80 -8.83 8.13 -2.26
C ASP A 80 -9.76 7.33 -1.34
N ILE A 81 -10.82 6.74 -1.90
CA ILE A 81 -11.71 5.84 -1.17
C ILE A 81 -10.94 4.62 -0.66
N ALA A 82 -10.21 3.94 -1.54
CA ALA A 82 -9.45 2.74 -1.18
C ALA A 82 -8.35 3.04 -0.14
N LEU A 83 -7.60 4.13 -0.33
CA LEU A 83 -6.57 4.61 0.59
C LEU A 83 -7.14 4.84 1.99
N SER A 84 -8.30 5.51 2.08
CA SER A 84 -8.98 5.81 3.34
C SER A 84 -9.39 4.53 4.08
N LEU A 85 -9.92 3.54 3.35
CA LEU A 85 -10.30 2.24 3.91
C LEU A 85 -9.10 1.43 4.37
N ILE A 86 -8.04 1.36 3.55
CA ILE A 86 -6.78 0.66 3.90
C ILE A 86 -6.19 1.27 5.18
N ALA A 87 -6.06 2.60 5.21
CA ALA A 87 -5.47 3.32 6.33
C ALA A 87 -6.29 3.17 7.62
N PHE A 88 -7.61 3.35 7.53
CA PHE A 88 -8.50 3.14 8.69
C PHE A 88 -8.40 1.72 9.23
N SER A 89 -8.48 0.72 8.36
CA SER A 89 -8.33 -0.69 8.73
C SER A 89 -6.96 -0.99 9.33
N ALA A 90 -5.88 -0.33 8.90
CA ALA A 90 -4.55 -0.46 9.49
C ALA A 90 -4.49 0.11 10.93
N GLY A 91 -5.25 1.17 11.22
CA GLY A 91 -5.34 1.77 12.55
C GLY A 91 -5.74 0.79 13.66
N GLN A 92 -6.51 -0.25 13.34
CA GLN A 92 -6.91 -1.29 14.31
C GLN A 92 -5.73 -2.03 14.93
N PHE A 93 -4.61 -2.13 14.21
CA PHE A 93 -3.42 -2.85 14.65
C PHE A 93 -2.70 -2.13 15.80
N PHE A 94 -2.96 -0.82 15.98
CA PHE A 94 -2.41 0.02 17.04
C PHE A 94 -3.20 -0.06 18.36
N LYS A 95 -3.94 -1.14 18.58
CA LYS A 95 -4.62 -1.40 19.85
C LYS A 95 -3.59 -1.55 20.98
N MET A 96 -3.52 -0.56 21.87
CA MET A 96 -2.51 -0.43 22.91
C MET A 96 -2.45 -1.65 23.83
N LYS A 97 -3.59 -2.29 24.10
CA LYS A 97 -3.66 -3.56 24.86
C LYS A 97 -2.80 -4.68 24.24
N ARG A 98 -2.67 -4.74 22.90
CA ARG A 98 -1.85 -5.73 22.18
C ARG A 98 -0.36 -5.35 22.15
N LEU A 99 -0.06 -4.06 22.16
CA LEU A 99 1.30 -3.51 22.05
C LEU A 99 2.03 -3.35 23.38
N LYS A 100 1.30 -3.18 24.51
CA LYS A 100 1.88 -2.86 25.83
C LYS A 100 3.05 -3.75 26.25
N ARG A 101 3.03 -5.05 25.95
CA ARG A 101 4.14 -5.96 26.23
C ARG A 101 5.06 -6.01 25.01
N GLY A 102 6.21 -5.34 25.05
CA GLY A 102 7.18 -5.43 23.95
C GLY A 102 7.08 -4.33 22.88
N ILE A 103 6.34 -3.25 23.11
CA ILE A 103 6.35 -2.08 22.21
C ILE A 103 7.76 -1.56 21.98
N VAL A 104 8.56 -1.37 23.05
CA VAL A 104 9.94 -0.84 22.93
C VAL A 104 10.81 -1.71 22.03
N PRO A 105 11.00 -3.03 22.29
CA PRO A 105 11.83 -3.84 21.41
C PRO A 105 11.26 -3.93 19.99
N SER A 106 9.93 -4.01 19.82
CA SER A 106 9.33 -4.06 18.49
C SER A 106 9.47 -2.74 17.71
N THR A 107 9.41 -1.59 18.39
CA THR A 107 9.69 -0.28 17.79
C THR A 107 11.16 -0.14 17.42
N VAL A 108 12.09 -0.61 18.26
CA VAL A 108 13.53 -0.59 17.92
C VAL A 108 13.81 -1.49 16.71
N ILE A 109 13.20 -2.69 16.66
CA ILE A 109 13.34 -3.58 15.51
C ILE A 109 12.75 -2.94 14.26
N ALA A 110 11.54 -2.39 14.34
CA ALA A 110 10.90 -1.69 13.24
C ALA A 110 11.75 -0.51 12.75
N LEU A 111 12.17 0.40 13.63
CA LEU A 111 13.06 1.51 13.25
C LEU A 111 14.34 1.01 12.57
N SER A 112 14.99 -0.01 13.14
CA SER A 112 16.20 -0.60 12.58
C SER A 112 15.95 -1.13 11.17
N GLU A 113 14.89 -1.90 10.98
CA GLU A 113 14.63 -2.54 9.70
C GLU A 113 14.12 -1.57 8.63
N THR A 114 13.19 -0.67 9.00
CA THR A 114 12.58 0.27 8.07
C THR A 114 13.61 1.32 7.65
N LEU A 115 14.34 1.92 8.61
CA LEU A 115 15.32 2.96 8.30
C LEU A 115 16.55 2.39 7.61
N PHE A 116 17.06 1.22 8.01
CA PHE A 116 18.18 0.60 7.30
C PHE A 116 17.80 0.27 5.86
N CYS A 117 16.60 -0.28 5.62
CA CYS A 117 16.10 -0.53 4.28
C CYS A 117 16.01 0.77 3.46
N SER A 118 15.39 1.81 4.01
CA SER A 118 15.25 3.10 3.32
C SER A 118 16.60 3.77 3.05
N LEU A 119 17.53 3.77 4.00
CA LEU A 119 18.87 4.35 3.82
C LEU A 119 19.70 3.58 2.80
N LEU A 120 19.66 2.24 2.84
CA LEU A 120 20.35 1.41 1.86
C LEU A 120 19.78 1.62 0.46
N MET A 121 18.44 1.67 0.34
CA MET A 121 17.75 1.98 -0.91
C MET A 121 18.16 3.36 -1.43
N PHE A 122 18.19 4.38 -0.57
CA PHE A 122 18.57 5.73 -0.95
C PHE A 122 20.02 5.77 -1.44
N PHE A 123 20.93 5.14 -0.71
CA PHE A 123 22.32 5.04 -1.10
C PHE A 123 22.49 4.37 -2.47
N VAL A 124 21.82 3.24 -2.71
CA VAL A 124 21.94 2.55 -4.01
C VAL A 124 21.34 3.39 -5.14
N PHE A 125 20.12 3.92 -4.98
CA PHE A 125 19.45 4.62 -6.08
C PHE A 125 20.06 6.00 -6.36
N TYR A 126 20.37 6.78 -5.33
CA TYR A 126 20.89 8.12 -5.49
C TYR A 126 22.41 8.15 -5.70
N VAL A 127 23.18 7.42 -4.90
CA VAL A 127 24.66 7.53 -4.92
C VAL A 127 25.28 6.61 -5.98
N ILE A 128 24.85 5.34 -6.05
CA ILE A 128 25.43 4.37 -6.97
C ILE A 128 24.82 4.53 -8.37
N LEU A 129 23.49 4.49 -8.44
CA LEU A 129 22.75 4.51 -9.70
C LEU A 129 22.52 5.92 -10.25
N LYS A 130 22.75 6.96 -9.44
CA LYS A 130 22.61 8.37 -9.83
C LYS A 130 21.22 8.75 -10.33
N VAL A 131 20.19 8.06 -9.86
CA VAL A 131 18.79 8.40 -10.10
C VAL A 131 18.46 9.69 -9.34
N ASN A 132 17.68 10.58 -9.94
CA ASN A 132 17.37 11.88 -9.39
C ASN A 132 16.86 11.83 -7.94
N LEU A 133 17.13 12.92 -7.22
CA LEU A 133 16.89 13.01 -5.78
C LEU A 133 15.40 12.83 -5.40
N PRO A 134 14.41 13.49 -6.05
CA PRO A 134 12.99 13.29 -5.72
C PRO A 134 12.55 11.83 -5.85
N PHE A 135 12.91 11.16 -6.95
CA PHE A 135 12.55 9.76 -7.20
C PHE A 135 13.20 8.84 -6.17
N SER A 136 14.51 9.02 -5.92
CA SER A 136 15.26 8.21 -4.95
C SER A 136 14.73 8.35 -3.52
N LEU A 137 14.37 9.57 -3.08
CA LEU A 137 13.80 9.80 -1.74
C LEU A 137 12.48 9.06 -1.55
N ILE A 138 11.55 9.24 -2.49
CA ILE A 138 10.22 8.62 -2.37
C ILE A 138 10.32 7.11 -2.48
N LEU A 139 11.05 6.59 -3.49
CA LEU A 139 11.20 5.15 -3.68
C LEU A 139 11.78 4.48 -2.44
N SER A 140 12.79 5.11 -1.83
CA SER A 140 13.43 4.63 -0.60
C SER A 140 12.46 4.60 0.58
N SER A 141 11.63 5.62 0.73
CA SER A 141 10.64 5.68 1.81
C SER A 141 9.54 4.61 1.68
N ILE A 142 9.15 4.25 0.45
CA ILE A 142 8.18 3.19 0.19
C ILE A 142 8.79 1.81 0.50
N ALA A 143 10.10 1.62 0.29
CA ALA A 143 10.78 0.36 0.51
C ALA A 143 10.67 -0.19 1.94
N GLY A 144 10.50 0.69 2.92
CA GLY A 144 10.28 0.31 4.32
C GLY A 144 8.96 -0.43 4.57
N THR A 145 7.93 -0.22 3.74
CA THR A 145 6.58 -0.76 3.99
C THR A 145 6.53 -2.28 3.92
N THR A 146 5.63 -2.90 4.70
CA THR A 146 5.35 -4.34 4.70
C THR A 146 3.87 -4.58 4.39
N ALA A 147 3.50 -5.76 3.88
CA ALA A 147 2.09 -6.13 3.69
C ALA A 147 1.55 -6.91 4.91
N PRO A 148 0.90 -6.24 5.89
CA PRO A 148 0.39 -6.90 7.10
C PRO A 148 -0.59 -8.03 6.78
N THR A 149 -1.50 -7.77 5.84
CA THR A 149 -2.57 -8.71 5.48
C THR A 149 -2.03 -10.04 4.97
N SER A 150 -0.98 -10.02 4.14
CA SER A 150 -0.39 -11.23 3.56
C SER A 150 0.29 -12.09 4.63
N THR A 151 1.06 -11.45 5.52
CA THR A 151 1.74 -12.13 6.62
C THR A 151 0.76 -12.66 7.67
N ILE A 152 -0.23 -11.86 8.07
CA ILE A 152 -1.28 -12.27 9.03
C ILE A 152 -2.13 -13.41 8.45
N MET A 153 -2.45 -13.38 7.15
CA MET A 153 -3.17 -14.48 6.50
C MET A 153 -2.34 -15.77 6.55
N THR A 154 -1.04 -15.70 6.27
CA THR A 154 -0.13 -16.85 6.36
C THR A 154 -0.08 -17.41 7.80
N ILE A 155 0.02 -16.53 8.82
CA ILE A 155 -0.06 -16.93 10.23
C ILE A 155 -1.37 -17.66 10.53
N ARG A 156 -2.51 -17.10 10.10
CA ARG A 156 -3.85 -17.69 10.31
C ARG A 156 -4.01 -19.03 9.61
N GLN A 157 -3.62 -19.13 8.34
CA GLN A 157 -3.67 -20.36 7.55
C GLN A 157 -2.84 -21.48 8.18
N LYS A 158 -1.67 -21.14 8.74
CA LYS A 158 -0.79 -22.09 9.43
C LYS A 158 -1.12 -22.28 10.90
N LYS A 159 -2.11 -21.55 11.43
CA LYS A 159 -2.45 -21.53 12.86
C LYS A 159 -1.21 -21.30 13.74
N ALA A 160 -0.24 -20.54 13.23
CA ALA A 160 1.05 -20.33 13.86
C ALA A 160 0.91 -19.49 15.14
N LYS A 161 1.64 -19.87 16.19
CA LYS A 161 1.59 -19.20 17.51
C LYS A 161 2.99 -19.09 18.11
N GLY A 162 3.11 -18.32 19.20
CA GLY A 162 4.34 -18.19 19.99
C GLY A 162 5.00 -16.81 19.89
N ASN A 163 6.15 -16.67 20.56
CA ASN A 163 6.86 -15.40 20.73
C ASN A 163 7.33 -14.79 19.40
N PHE A 164 7.69 -15.63 18.42
CA PHE A 164 8.03 -15.18 17.07
C PHE A 164 6.85 -14.47 16.41
N VAL A 165 5.67 -15.12 16.39
CA VAL A 165 4.45 -14.55 15.81
C VAL A 165 4.05 -13.27 16.52
N TYR A 166 4.18 -13.24 17.85
CA TYR A 166 3.90 -12.03 18.64
C TYR A 166 4.81 -10.87 18.26
N THR A 167 6.12 -11.11 18.17
CA THR A 167 7.11 -10.09 17.76
C THR A 167 6.86 -9.65 16.32
N LEU A 168 6.61 -10.60 15.41
CA LEU A 168 6.33 -10.32 14.00
C LEU A 168 5.12 -9.40 13.83
N ILE A 169 4.00 -9.69 14.49
CA ILE A 169 2.82 -8.84 14.42
C ILE A 169 3.15 -7.43 14.91
N GLN A 170 3.83 -7.30 16.06
CA GLN A 170 4.17 -5.98 16.61
C GLN A 170 5.11 -5.17 15.71
N VAL A 171 6.11 -5.83 15.10
CA VAL A 171 7.03 -5.17 14.17
C VAL A 171 6.30 -4.70 12.92
N ILE A 172 5.41 -5.52 12.36
CA ILE A 172 4.54 -5.15 11.22
C ILE A 172 3.61 -3.97 11.55
N VAL A 173 3.17 -3.84 12.79
CA VAL A 173 2.37 -2.65 13.17
C VAL A 173 3.27 -1.42 13.18
N MET A 174 4.45 -1.52 13.81
CA MET A 174 5.33 -0.37 13.98
C MET A 174 5.98 0.08 12.67
N ASP A 175 6.35 -0.85 11.79
CA ASP A 175 7.01 -0.53 10.52
C ASP A 175 6.09 0.22 9.55
N ASP A 176 4.79 -0.12 9.49
CA ASP A 176 3.80 0.61 8.70
C ASP A 176 3.68 2.06 9.17
N LEU A 177 3.64 2.31 10.49
CA LEU A 177 3.64 3.68 11.02
C LEU A 177 4.90 4.45 10.61
N ILE A 178 6.07 3.85 10.82
CA ILE A 178 7.36 4.49 10.54
C ILE A 178 7.50 4.76 9.04
N SER A 179 7.08 3.82 8.20
CA SER A 179 7.11 3.95 6.74
C SER A 179 6.20 5.06 6.25
N LEU A 180 5.00 5.20 6.82
CA LEU A 180 4.07 6.28 6.43
C LEU A 180 4.59 7.66 6.82
N ILE A 181 5.20 7.79 8.00
CA ILE A 181 5.86 9.03 8.41
C ILE A 181 7.06 9.32 7.49
N SER A 182 7.91 8.33 7.24
CA SER A 182 9.08 8.45 6.35
C SER A 182 8.67 8.87 4.94
N PHE A 183 7.62 8.26 4.39
CA PHE A 183 7.07 8.60 3.09
C PHE A 183 6.49 10.00 3.08
N SER A 184 5.75 10.41 4.11
CA SER A 184 5.16 11.74 4.16
C SER A 184 6.20 12.86 4.20
N VAL A 185 7.31 12.65 4.93
CA VAL A 185 8.46 13.55 4.91
C VAL A 185 9.12 13.55 3.52
N SER A 186 9.33 12.36 2.94
CA SER A 186 10.03 12.21 1.66
C SER A 186 9.28 12.83 0.48
N ILE A 187 7.95 12.62 0.40
CA ILE A 187 7.11 13.21 -0.65
C ILE A 187 7.07 14.74 -0.53
N SER A 188 7.01 15.27 0.69
CA SER A 188 7.02 16.71 0.95
C SER A 188 8.31 17.37 0.45
N ILE A 189 9.47 16.78 0.79
CA ILE A 189 10.78 17.24 0.31
C ILE A 189 10.85 17.11 -1.21
N ALA A 190 10.43 15.99 -1.78
CA ALA A 190 10.47 15.74 -3.22
C ALA A 190 9.62 16.75 -4.01
N ILE A 191 8.42 17.08 -3.54
CA ILE A 191 7.57 18.11 -4.17
C ILE A 191 8.27 19.46 -4.14
N GLY A 192 8.85 19.85 -2.99
CA GLY A 192 9.60 21.11 -2.87
C GLY A 192 10.81 21.18 -3.81
N LEU A 193 11.51 20.07 -4.02
CA LEU A 193 12.64 19.97 -4.95
C LEU A 193 12.22 20.08 -6.43
N VAL A 194 11.04 19.55 -6.79
CA VAL A 194 10.53 19.59 -8.16
C VAL A 194 10.08 21.00 -8.56
N HIS A 195 9.68 21.85 -7.62
CA HIS A 195 9.12 23.18 -7.91
C HIS A 195 10.17 24.33 -7.97
N GLU A 196 11.46 24.02 -8.14
CA GLU A 196 12.64 24.91 -8.33
C GLU A 196 12.91 26.00 -7.26
N LYS A 197 11.92 26.44 -6.49
CA LYS A 197 12.07 27.37 -5.37
C LYS A 197 11.99 26.59 -4.07
N PHE A 198 13.06 25.91 -3.69
CA PHE A 198 13.14 25.28 -2.38
C PHE A 198 13.23 26.35 -1.29
N ILE A 199 12.08 26.72 -0.71
CA ILE A 199 12.00 27.57 0.47
C ILE A 199 11.91 26.63 1.67
N LEU A 200 12.57 26.92 2.80
CA LEU A 200 12.42 26.15 4.05
C LEU A 200 10.94 25.89 4.40
N ARG A 201 10.06 26.81 4.02
CA ARG A 201 8.60 26.70 4.09
C ARG A 201 8.04 25.42 3.45
N ASP A 202 8.61 24.94 2.35
CA ASP A 202 8.12 23.78 1.59
C ASP A 202 8.37 22.44 2.27
N VAL A 203 9.21 22.41 3.31
CA VAL A 203 9.39 21.24 4.18
C VAL A 203 8.57 21.38 5.46
N PHE A 204 8.60 22.55 6.10
CA PHE A 204 7.88 22.77 7.36
C PHE A 204 6.36 22.73 7.19
N VAL A 205 5.83 23.29 6.10
CA VAL A 205 4.38 23.37 5.87
C VAL A 205 3.76 21.98 5.70
N PRO A 206 4.28 21.08 4.86
CA PRO A 206 3.73 19.72 4.76
C PRO A 206 3.87 18.91 6.05
N VAL A 207 5.00 19.00 6.76
CA VAL A 207 5.16 18.32 8.07
C VAL A 207 4.12 18.82 9.08
N PHE A 208 3.90 20.13 9.13
CA PHE A 208 2.87 20.73 9.97
C PHE A 208 1.46 20.27 9.57
N TYR A 209 1.14 20.24 8.28
CA TYR A 209 -0.14 19.70 7.79
C TYR A 209 -0.34 18.23 8.16
N ASN A 210 0.70 17.39 8.10
CA ASN A 210 0.62 16.00 8.54
C ASN A 210 0.28 15.89 10.03
N ILE A 211 0.87 16.73 10.89
CA ILE A 211 0.54 16.77 12.31
C ILE A 211 -0.93 17.17 12.50
N ILE A 212 -1.39 18.21 11.80
CA ILE A 212 -2.80 18.63 11.84
C ILE A 212 -3.72 17.50 11.41
N ILE A 213 -3.40 16.78 10.33
CA ILE A 213 -4.22 15.68 9.79
C ILE A 213 -4.24 14.48 10.73
N ILE A 214 -3.12 14.17 11.40
CA ILE A 214 -3.09 13.14 12.45
C ILE A 214 -4.02 13.52 13.60
N ILE A 215 -3.95 14.77 14.06
CA ILE A 215 -4.81 15.28 15.15
C ILE A 215 -6.28 15.26 14.71
N ALA A 216 -6.59 15.82 13.54
CA ALA A 216 -7.94 15.87 12.98
C ALA A 216 -8.51 14.46 12.75
N GLY A 217 -7.69 13.53 12.28
CA GLY A 217 -8.04 12.12 12.17
C GLY A 217 -8.37 11.49 13.52
N GLY A 218 -7.55 11.77 14.54
CA GLY A 218 -7.81 11.31 15.90
C GLY A 218 -9.10 11.89 16.49
N LEU A 219 -9.36 13.19 16.27
CA LEU A 219 -10.62 13.85 16.64
C LEU A 219 -11.82 13.25 15.89
N ALA A 220 -11.66 12.91 14.62
CA ALA A 220 -12.68 12.19 13.85
C ALA A 220 -12.89 10.77 14.38
N GLY A 221 -11.87 10.11 14.93
CA GLY A 221 -11.98 8.82 15.61
C GLY A 221 -12.77 8.92 16.93
N LEU A 222 -12.60 10.02 17.66
CA LEU A 222 -13.44 10.36 18.82
C LEU A 222 -14.88 10.62 18.39
N LEU A 223 -15.08 11.45 17.37
CA LEU A 223 -16.41 11.71 16.79
C LEU A 223 -17.09 10.41 16.37
N LEU A 224 -16.35 9.50 15.74
CA LEU A 224 -16.86 8.20 15.34
C LEU A 224 -17.32 7.37 16.55
N LYS A 225 -16.60 7.41 17.68
CA LYS A 225 -17.08 6.76 18.92
C LYS A 225 -18.40 7.35 19.41
N PHE A 226 -18.59 8.67 19.34
CA PHE A 226 -19.84 9.32 19.74
C PHE A 226 -21.01 9.00 18.81
N LEU A 227 -20.76 8.93 17.50
CA LEU A 227 -21.79 8.63 16.49
C LEU A 227 -22.15 7.14 16.41
N LEU A 228 -21.35 6.25 16.99
CA LEU A 228 -21.56 4.80 17.02
C LEU A 228 -21.83 4.28 18.44
N PRO A 229 -23.00 4.59 19.04
CA PRO A 229 -23.45 3.90 20.24
C PRO A 229 -23.76 2.43 19.93
N ASP A 230 -23.66 1.57 20.95
CA ASP A 230 -23.79 0.10 20.81
C ASP A 230 -25.18 -0.35 20.30
N SER A 231 -26.18 0.54 20.32
CA SER A 231 -27.55 0.30 19.83
C SER A 231 -27.71 0.40 18.31
N ARG A 232 -26.69 0.86 17.57
CA ARG A 232 -26.77 0.98 16.11
C ARG A 232 -26.66 -0.39 15.41
N THR A 233 -27.48 -0.58 14.38
CA THR A 233 -27.40 -1.74 13.48
C THR A 233 -26.09 -1.74 12.69
N GLU A 234 -25.67 -2.91 12.20
CA GLU A 234 -24.42 -3.06 11.44
C GLU A 234 -24.36 -2.16 10.20
N ASP A 235 -25.45 -2.07 9.43
CA ASP A 235 -25.54 -1.23 8.25
C ASP A 235 -25.36 0.26 8.58
N ASN A 236 -26.02 0.74 9.64
CA ASN A 236 -25.90 2.13 10.09
C ASN A 236 -24.47 2.46 10.53
N ARG A 237 -23.80 1.51 11.20
CA ARG A 237 -22.41 1.68 11.62
C ARG A 237 -21.50 1.82 10.40
N LEU A 238 -21.67 0.97 9.40
CA LEU A 238 -20.90 1.03 8.16
C LEU A 238 -21.12 2.35 7.40
N ILE A 239 -22.37 2.80 7.26
CA ILE A 239 -22.71 4.07 6.60
C ILE A 239 -22.00 5.25 7.27
N ILE A 240 -22.04 5.32 8.61
CA ILE A 240 -21.41 6.41 9.38
C ILE A 240 -19.89 6.41 9.21
N VAL A 241 -19.25 5.24 9.27
CA VAL A 241 -17.80 5.13 9.04
C VAL A 241 -17.42 5.60 7.64
N LEU A 242 -18.14 5.11 6.62
CA LEU A 242 -17.88 5.51 5.24
C LEU A 242 -18.09 7.01 5.05
N ALA A 243 -19.15 7.59 5.62
CA ALA A 243 -19.40 9.03 5.53
C ALA A 243 -18.26 9.84 6.16
N ILE A 244 -17.77 9.46 7.33
CA ILE A 244 -16.64 10.15 7.99
C ILE A 244 -15.35 9.97 7.19
N LEU A 245 -15.04 8.76 6.73
CA LEU A 245 -13.80 8.50 5.96
C LEU A 245 -13.80 9.27 4.63
N LEU A 246 -14.90 9.22 3.89
CA LEU A 246 -15.03 9.94 2.62
C LEU A 246 -15.03 11.46 2.83
N GLY A 247 -15.74 11.96 3.85
CA GLY A 247 -15.74 13.38 4.19
C GLY A 247 -14.35 13.86 4.60
N PHE A 248 -13.65 13.09 5.43
CA PHE A 248 -12.27 13.38 5.84
C PHE A 248 -11.31 13.38 4.63
N SER A 249 -11.44 12.39 3.75
CA SER A 249 -10.65 12.31 2.52
C SER A 249 -10.92 13.48 1.58
N GLY A 250 -12.18 13.90 1.45
CA GLY A 250 -12.57 15.07 0.66
C GLY A 250 -11.95 16.35 1.21
N ILE A 251 -11.99 16.56 2.54
CA ILE A 251 -11.33 17.69 3.19
C ILE A 251 -9.82 17.66 2.93
N CYS A 252 -9.17 16.51 3.06
CA CYS A 252 -7.74 16.38 2.77
C CYS A 252 -7.40 16.74 1.32
N ALA A 253 -8.24 16.31 0.37
CA ALA A 253 -8.08 16.63 -1.05
C ALA A 253 -8.20 18.13 -1.34
N ILE A 254 -9.06 18.88 -0.62
CA ILE A 254 -9.16 20.35 -0.76
C ILE A 254 -7.83 21.04 -0.43
N TYR A 255 -7.09 20.51 0.56
CA TYR A 255 -5.81 21.06 0.98
C TYR A 255 -4.60 20.43 0.27
N ASP A 256 -4.83 19.56 -0.72
CA ASP A 256 -3.80 18.79 -1.43
C ASP A 256 -2.88 17.98 -0.49
N VAL A 257 -3.46 17.39 0.55
CA VAL A 257 -2.74 16.54 1.50
C VAL A 257 -3.31 15.12 1.52
N SER A 258 -2.45 14.16 1.84
CA SER A 258 -2.85 12.76 1.95
C SER A 258 -3.78 12.50 3.14
N PRO A 259 -4.91 11.79 2.95
CA PRO A 259 -5.77 11.38 4.06
C PRO A 259 -5.18 10.21 4.87
N LEU A 260 -4.12 9.57 4.40
CA LEU A 260 -3.68 8.25 4.88
C LEU A 260 -3.31 8.26 6.37
N LEU A 261 -2.43 9.17 6.80
CA LEU A 261 -2.06 9.29 8.22
C LEU A 261 -3.25 9.65 9.12
N GLY A 262 -4.18 10.47 8.62
CA GLY A 262 -5.37 10.89 9.35
C GLY A 262 -6.38 9.75 9.50
N CYS A 263 -6.69 9.00 8.44
CA CYS A 263 -7.56 7.83 8.50
C CYS A 263 -6.98 6.72 9.41
N MET A 264 -5.66 6.54 9.39
CA MET A 264 -4.99 5.61 10.30
C MET A 264 -5.07 6.07 11.77
N SER A 265 -4.84 7.36 12.04
CA SER A 265 -5.05 7.96 13.36
C SER A 265 -6.49 7.80 13.84
N MET A 266 -7.46 8.00 12.94
CA MET A 266 -8.88 7.80 13.20
C MET A 266 -9.19 6.37 13.65
N GLY A 267 -8.68 5.37 12.92
CA GLY A 267 -8.81 3.96 13.27
C GLY A 267 -8.13 3.62 14.61
N MET A 268 -6.92 4.14 14.82
CA MET A 268 -6.15 3.94 16.06
C MET A 268 -6.87 4.51 17.29
N VAL A 269 -7.36 5.75 17.22
CA VAL A 269 -8.08 6.36 18.33
C VAL A 269 -9.39 5.64 18.59
N TYR A 270 -10.15 5.33 17.53
CA TYR A 270 -11.41 4.61 17.66
C TYR A 270 -11.21 3.25 18.37
N ILE A 271 -10.31 2.38 17.92
CA ILE A 271 -10.13 1.04 18.50
C ILE A 271 -9.70 1.08 19.97
N ASN A 272 -8.90 2.08 20.37
CA ASN A 272 -8.38 2.17 21.73
C ASN A 272 -9.43 2.66 22.72
N ILE A 273 -10.40 3.46 22.27
CA ILE A 273 -11.47 4.00 23.12
C ILE A 273 -12.69 3.07 23.11
N SER A 274 -13.09 2.57 21.94
CA SER A 274 -14.28 1.72 21.80
C SER A 274 -14.01 0.26 22.17
N ASN A 275 -12.78 -0.23 21.98
CA ASN A 275 -12.44 -1.67 21.94
C ASN A 275 -13.23 -2.49 20.90
N ASP A 276 -13.90 -1.82 19.95
CA ASP A 276 -14.82 -2.41 18.98
C ASP A 276 -14.07 -2.96 17.77
N GLU A 277 -13.65 -4.22 17.85
CA GLU A 277 -13.02 -4.94 16.74
C GLU A 277 -14.03 -5.29 15.63
N LYS A 278 -15.33 -5.39 15.97
CA LYS A 278 -16.39 -5.77 15.02
C LYS A 278 -16.57 -4.71 13.93
N LEU A 279 -16.41 -3.42 14.26
CA LEU A 279 -16.49 -2.38 13.24
C LEU A 279 -15.44 -2.60 12.14
N PHE A 280 -14.20 -2.92 12.52
CA PHE A 280 -13.14 -3.18 11.56
C PHE A 280 -13.42 -4.46 10.75
N GLU A 281 -14.01 -5.49 11.35
CA GLU A 281 -14.46 -6.67 10.61
C GLU A 281 -15.51 -6.30 9.56
N GLN A 282 -16.51 -5.48 9.90
CA GLN A 282 -17.53 -4.99 8.98
C GLN A 282 -16.92 -4.19 7.82
N VAL A 283 -16.01 -3.25 8.13
CA VAL A 283 -15.29 -2.49 7.09
C VAL A 283 -14.48 -3.44 6.20
N ASN A 284 -13.83 -4.46 6.77
CA ASN A 284 -13.04 -5.44 6.01
C ASN A 284 -13.89 -6.41 5.19
N ILE A 285 -15.18 -6.60 5.52
CA ILE A 285 -16.15 -7.35 4.71
C ILE A 285 -16.63 -6.51 3.52
N PHE A 286 -16.82 -5.20 3.70
CA PHE A 286 -17.26 -4.28 2.65
C PHE A 286 -16.14 -3.87 1.68
N SER A 287 -14.95 -3.59 2.21
CA SER A 287 -13.80 -3.07 1.46
C SER A 287 -13.36 -3.88 0.22
N PRO A 288 -13.45 -5.22 0.16
CA PRO A 288 -12.90 -6.01 -0.94
C PRO A 288 -13.35 -5.58 -2.34
N SER A 289 -14.60 -5.15 -2.50
CA SER A 289 -15.13 -4.69 -3.79
C SER A 289 -14.44 -3.39 -4.26
N ILE A 290 -14.25 -2.44 -3.34
CA ILE A 290 -13.59 -1.16 -3.62
C ILE A 290 -12.09 -1.36 -3.82
N LEU A 291 -11.46 -2.17 -2.97
CA LEU A 291 -10.04 -2.49 -3.08
C LEU A 291 -9.72 -3.24 -4.37
N MET A 292 -10.60 -4.15 -4.81
CA MET A 292 -10.46 -4.81 -6.11
C MET A 292 -10.43 -3.79 -7.24
N LEU A 293 -11.40 -2.86 -7.27
CA LEU A 293 -11.42 -1.81 -8.28
C LEU A 293 -10.12 -0.97 -8.24
N PHE A 294 -9.66 -0.60 -7.04
CA PHE A 294 -8.41 0.16 -6.88
C PHE A 294 -7.18 -0.60 -7.41
N PHE A 295 -7.01 -1.87 -7.04
CA PHE A 295 -5.87 -2.65 -7.49
C PHE A 295 -5.91 -2.99 -8.99
N VAL A 296 -7.10 -3.24 -9.54
CA VAL A 296 -7.29 -3.37 -10.99
C VAL A 296 -6.94 -2.05 -11.68
N ARG A 297 -7.38 -0.90 -11.14
CA ARG A 297 -7.02 0.43 -11.66
C ARG A 297 -5.51 0.65 -11.66
N SER A 298 -4.81 0.30 -10.57
CA SER A 298 -3.33 0.34 -10.53
C SER A 298 -2.69 -0.55 -11.60
N GLY A 299 -3.27 -1.73 -11.87
CA GLY A 299 -2.84 -2.59 -12.97
C GLY A 299 -3.09 -1.99 -14.35
N ILE A 300 -4.19 -1.26 -14.56
CA ILE A 300 -4.47 -0.57 -15.84
C ILE A 300 -3.46 0.57 -16.07
N ASN A 301 -3.08 1.27 -15.00
CA ASN A 301 -2.07 2.33 -15.02
C ASN A 301 -0.65 1.81 -15.26
N PHE A 302 -0.42 0.51 -15.04
CA PHE A 302 0.90 -0.11 -15.18
C PHE A 302 1.43 0.01 -16.61
N ASN A 303 2.49 0.81 -16.80
CA ASN A 303 3.08 1.02 -18.12
C ASN A 303 4.04 -0.09 -18.49
N MET A 304 3.49 -1.20 -19.00
CA MET A 304 4.29 -2.37 -19.40
C MET A 304 5.27 -2.03 -20.53
N ASP A 305 4.88 -1.23 -21.51
CA ASP A 305 5.78 -0.81 -22.59
C ASP A 305 6.95 0.01 -22.05
N GLY A 306 6.69 0.94 -21.15
CA GLY A 306 7.71 1.77 -20.50
C GLY A 306 8.65 0.97 -19.60
N LEU A 307 8.24 -0.21 -19.13
CA LEU A 307 9.13 -1.09 -18.34
C LEU A 307 10.31 -1.61 -19.18
N PHE A 308 10.05 -1.94 -20.45
CA PHE A 308 11.02 -2.55 -21.38
C PHE A 308 11.61 -1.55 -22.38
N ASN A 309 10.91 -0.45 -22.66
CA ASN A 309 11.36 0.60 -23.55
C ASN A 309 11.99 1.76 -22.76
N SER A 310 12.82 2.57 -23.44
CA SER A 310 13.46 3.74 -22.84
C SER A 310 12.52 4.95 -22.61
N SER A 311 11.24 4.85 -22.96
CA SER A 311 10.28 5.97 -22.91
C SER A 311 9.96 6.47 -21.50
N LEU A 312 10.13 5.62 -20.49
CA LEU A 312 10.02 5.96 -19.07
C LEU A 312 11.35 5.73 -18.33
N ALA A 313 12.48 5.72 -19.05
CA ALA A 313 13.77 5.67 -18.39
C ALA A 313 13.94 6.87 -17.46
N VAL A 314 14.44 6.62 -16.26
CA VAL A 314 14.74 7.67 -15.28
C VAL A 314 16.25 7.84 -15.29
N ASP A 315 16.72 9.00 -15.73
CA ASP A 315 18.15 9.31 -15.82
C ASP A 315 18.94 8.24 -16.61
N GLU A 316 18.43 7.90 -17.81
CA GLU A 316 18.96 6.89 -18.75
C GLU A 316 18.87 5.42 -18.27
N MET A 317 18.40 5.17 -17.05
CA MET A 317 18.23 3.81 -16.56
C MET A 317 16.92 3.18 -17.03
N PRO A 318 16.96 1.97 -17.62
CA PRO A 318 15.75 1.19 -17.89
C PRO A 318 14.99 0.88 -16.60
N LEU A 319 13.67 1.03 -16.63
CA LEU A 319 12.81 0.75 -15.48
C LEU A 319 12.94 -0.69 -14.97
N ILE A 320 13.16 -1.66 -15.87
CA ILE A 320 13.38 -3.06 -15.46
C ILE A 320 14.59 -3.20 -14.53
N THR A 321 15.65 -2.43 -14.75
CA THR A 321 16.83 -2.41 -13.88
C THR A 321 16.45 -1.88 -12.50
N LEU A 322 15.69 -0.79 -12.45
CA LEU A 322 15.19 -0.22 -11.19
C LEU A 322 14.30 -1.22 -10.43
N VAL A 323 13.46 -1.96 -11.13
CA VAL A 323 12.62 -3.03 -10.55
C VAL A 323 13.47 -4.13 -9.92
N VAL A 324 14.44 -4.67 -10.66
CA VAL A 324 15.30 -5.75 -10.16
C VAL A 324 16.15 -5.28 -8.98
N VAL A 325 16.76 -4.10 -9.08
CA VAL A 325 17.57 -3.55 -7.99
C VAL A 325 16.71 -3.26 -6.77
N TYR A 326 15.54 -2.62 -6.92
CA TYR A 326 14.63 -2.39 -5.80
C TYR A 326 14.25 -3.71 -5.12
N PHE A 327 13.91 -4.73 -5.90
CA PHE A 327 13.52 -6.04 -5.37
C PHE A 327 14.63 -6.68 -4.52
N ILE A 328 15.87 -6.69 -5.02
CA ILE A 328 17.01 -7.29 -4.32
C ILE A 328 17.41 -6.46 -3.10
N ILE A 329 17.56 -5.15 -3.26
CA ILE A 329 18.07 -4.27 -2.20
C ILE A 329 17.07 -4.17 -1.06
N ARG A 330 15.76 -4.09 -1.33
CA ARG A 330 14.77 -4.12 -0.26
C ARG A 330 14.79 -5.44 0.50
N PHE A 331 14.95 -6.58 -0.17
CA PHE A 331 15.10 -7.87 0.54
C PHE A 331 16.29 -7.84 1.50
N VAL A 332 17.46 -7.44 1.01
CA VAL A 332 18.69 -7.35 1.80
C VAL A 332 18.53 -6.36 2.96
N GLY A 333 17.98 -5.18 2.68
CA GLY A 333 17.74 -4.11 3.65
C GLY A 333 16.81 -4.54 4.78
N LYS A 334 15.61 -5.05 4.45
CA LYS A 334 14.65 -5.54 5.45
C LYS A 334 15.25 -6.69 6.26
N TYR A 335 15.96 -7.61 5.62
CA TYR A 335 16.54 -8.77 6.32
C TYR A 335 17.65 -8.35 7.30
N ILE A 336 18.64 -7.59 6.84
CA ILE A 336 19.77 -7.15 7.66
C ILE A 336 19.28 -6.20 8.76
N GLY A 337 18.43 -5.24 8.42
CA GLY A 337 17.90 -4.29 9.38
C GLY A 337 17.06 -4.96 10.48
N ALA A 338 16.26 -5.97 10.14
CA ALA A 338 15.53 -6.76 11.14
C ALA A 338 16.47 -7.62 12.00
N PHE A 339 17.50 -8.22 11.40
CA PHE A 339 18.52 -8.98 12.12
C PHE A 339 19.26 -8.10 13.15
N ILE A 340 19.72 -6.92 12.74
CA ILE A 340 20.38 -5.94 13.61
C ILE A 340 19.43 -5.53 14.74
N GLY A 341 18.19 -5.17 14.42
CA GLY A 341 17.19 -4.78 15.41
C GLY A 341 16.91 -5.89 16.44
N CYS A 342 16.83 -7.14 15.99
CA CYS A 342 16.66 -8.29 16.88
C CYS A 342 17.88 -8.52 17.78
N LYS A 343 19.10 -8.33 17.27
CA LYS A 343 20.33 -8.41 18.08
C LYS A 343 20.39 -7.31 19.13
N ILE A 344 20.09 -6.06 18.76
CA ILE A 344 20.06 -4.92 19.69
C ILE A 344 19.07 -5.15 20.83
N THR A 345 17.92 -5.77 20.51
CA THR A 345 16.84 -6.00 21.49
C THR A 345 16.94 -7.34 22.23
N GLY A 346 18.02 -8.10 22.03
CA GLY A 346 18.27 -9.36 22.72
C GLY A 346 17.24 -10.46 22.40
N LYS A 347 16.65 -10.46 21.21
CA LYS A 347 15.72 -11.52 20.79
C LYS A 347 16.44 -12.85 20.63
N ASP A 348 15.70 -13.94 20.80
CA ASP A 348 16.23 -15.29 20.60
C ASP A 348 16.72 -15.51 19.16
N GLU A 349 17.58 -16.51 18.96
CA GLU A 349 18.23 -16.76 17.69
C GLU A 349 17.23 -17.14 16.57
N LEU A 350 16.17 -17.89 16.89
CA LEU A 350 15.15 -18.25 15.92
C LEU A 350 14.40 -17.01 15.44
N THR A 351 14.05 -16.09 16.34
CA THR A 351 13.45 -14.82 15.97
C THR A 351 14.41 -13.98 15.14
N THR A 352 15.65 -13.83 15.60
CA THR A 352 16.67 -13.00 14.95
C THR A 352 16.97 -13.43 13.52
N GLN A 353 17.07 -14.74 13.25
CA GLN A 353 17.39 -15.26 11.93
C GLN A 353 16.20 -15.29 10.95
N ASN A 354 14.96 -15.29 11.45
CA ASN A 354 13.78 -15.51 10.61
C ASN A 354 12.88 -14.29 10.45
N LEU A 355 13.00 -13.27 11.30
CA LEU A 355 12.08 -12.14 11.28
C LEU A 355 12.13 -11.39 9.93
N GLY A 356 13.33 -11.14 9.40
CA GLY A 356 13.50 -10.48 8.11
C GLY A 356 12.81 -11.19 6.94
N LEU A 357 12.77 -12.53 6.96
CA LEU A 357 12.08 -13.33 5.94
C LEU A 357 10.56 -13.20 6.04
N ALA A 358 10.03 -13.02 7.25
CA ALA A 358 8.62 -12.82 7.48
C ALA A 358 8.12 -11.40 7.13
N LEU A 359 9.03 -10.43 7.06
CA LEU A 359 8.78 -9.04 6.63
C LEU A 359 8.96 -8.84 5.11
N PHE A 360 9.23 -9.93 4.37
CA PHE A 360 9.39 -9.90 2.92
C PHE A 360 8.16 -9.38 2.15
N PRO A 361 6.91 -9.77 2.49
CA PRO A 361 5.74 -9.38 1.72
C PRO A 361 5.56 -7.85 1.63
N GLN A 362 5.24 -7.35 0.44
CA GLN A 362 4.92 -5.94 0.16
C GLN A 362 3.86 -5.86 -0.92
N ALA A 363 2.79 -5.08 -0.70
CA ALA A 363 1.70 -4.94 -1.67
C ALA A 363 0.86 -3.69 -1.38
N GLY A 364 -0.29 -3.86 -0.73
CA GLY A 364 -1.38 -2.88 -0.70
C GLY A 364 -0.95 -1.46 -0.31
N VAL A 365 -0.25 -1.32 0.82
CA VAL A 365 0.23 -0.02 1.31
C VAL A 365 1.24 0.60 0.33
N ALA A 366 2.22 -0.17 -0.15
CA ALA A 366 3.23 0.32 -1.09
C ALA A 366 2.61 0.84 -2.39
N ILE A 367 1.65 0.10 -2.97
CA ILE A 367 0.92 0.50 -4.18
C ILE A 367 0.11 1.77 -3.93
N ALA A 368 -0.54 1.87 -2.77
CA ALA A 368 -1.25 3.06 -2.30
C ALA A 368 -0.33 4.29 -2.24
N LEU A 369 0.84 4.17 -1.62
CA LEU A 369 1.82 5.26 -1.54
C LEU A 369 2.38 5.63 -2.92
N ALA A 370 2.63 4.64 -3.78
CA ALA A 370 3.12 4.89 -5.12
C ALA A 370 2.10 5.61 -6.00
N ALA A 371 0.82 5.23 -5.94
CA ALA A 371 -0.26 5.92 -6.63
C ALA A 371 -0.42 7.37 -6.15
N MET A 372 -0.27 7.59 -4.84
CA MET A 372 -0.29 8.93 -4.27
C MET A 372 0.90 9.77 -4.73
N ALA A 373 2.12 9.22 -4.67
CA ALA A 373 3.33 9.90 -5.14
C ALA A 373 3.26 10.22 -6.63
N SER A 374 2.73 9.30 -7.43
CA SER A 374 2.49 9.49 -8.87
C SER A 374 1.56 10.67 -9.15
N ARG A 375 0.46 10.78 -8.40
CA ARG A 375 -0.48 11.90 -8.47
C ARG A 375 0.17 13.23 -8.07
N SER A 376 0.98 13.24 -7.00
CA SER A 376 1.60 14.46 -6.49
C SER A 376 2.75 14.96 -7.37
N LEU A 377 3.61 14.07 -7.86
CA LEU A 377 4.75 14.43 -8.72
C LEU A 377 4.32 14.75 -10.16
N LYS A 378 3.23 14.12 -10.64
CA LYS A 378 2.73 14.20 -12.02
C LYS A 378 3.79 13.76 -13.05
N GLY A 379 3.39 13.72 -14.33
CA GLY A 379 4.27 13.44 -15.45
C GLY A 379 4.94 12.06 -15.43
N ASN A 380 6.03 11.92 -16.19
CA ASN A 380 6.73 10.65 -16.37
C ASN A 380 7.41 10.15 -15.10
N LEU A 381 7.88 11.06 -14.23
CA LEU A 381 8.56 10.68 -12.98
C LEU A 381 7.57 9.94 -12.04
N GLY A 382 6.37 10.47 -11.88
CA GLY A 382 5.31 9.83 -11.11
C GLY A 382 4.88 8.47 -11.67
N LEU A 383 4.63 8.41 -12.99
CA LEU A 383 4.27 7.17 -13.67
C LEU A 383 5.36 6.10 -13.58
N SER A 384 6.63 6.50 -13.68
CA SER A 384 7.78 5.61 -13.55
C SER A 384 7.84 5.01 -12.14
N LEU A 385 7.63 5.84 -11.11
CA LEU A 385 7.64 5.40 -9.71
C LEU A 385 6.50 4.41 -9.43
N GLU A 386 5.28 4.72 -9.86
CA GLU A 386 4.14 3.81 -9.76
C GLU A 386 4.41 2.48 -10.49
N THR A 387 5.00 2.54 -11.68
CA THR A 387 5.35 1.35 -12.46
C THR A 387 6.39 0.48 -11.74
N VAL A 388 7.46 1.05 -11.17
CA VAL A 388 8.46 0.29 -10.39
C VAL A 388 7.82 -0.40 -9.19
N ILE A 389 7.01 0.34 -8.42
CA ILE A 389 6.41 -0.22 -7.20
C ILE A 389 5.34 -1.26 -7.52
N VAL A 390 4.52 -1.05 -8.55
CA VAL A 390 3.52 -2.05 -8.96
C VAL A 390 4.22 -3.31 -9.49
N ALA A 391 5.24 -3.18 -10.34
CA ALA A 391 6.02 -4.33 -10.85
C ALA A 391 6.64 -5.14 -9.70
N THR A 392 7.32 -4.46 -8.77
CA THR A 392 7.98 -5.12 -7.64
C THR A 392 6.96 -5.73 -6.67
N SER A 393 5.82 -5.06 -6.43
CA SER A 393 4.74 -5.59 -5.59
C SER A 393 4.15 -6.88 -6.15
N ILE A 394 4.03 -7.01 -7.48
CA ILE A 394 3.64 -8.28 -8.12
C ILE A 394 4.65 -9.37 -7.75
N LEU A 395 5.96 -9.12 -7.91
CA LEU A 395 7.02 -10.07 -7.54
C LEU A 395 6.97 -10.46 -6.06
N TYR A 396 6.76 -9.49 -5.17
CA TYR A 396 6.63 -9.71 -3.73
C TYR A 396 5.39 -10.51 -3.36
N GLU A 397 4.29 -10.38 -4.09
CA GLU A 397 3.08 -11.18 -3.84
C GLU A 397 3.23 -12.63 -4.31
N PHE A 398 4.05 -12.88 -5.34
CA PHE A 398 4.42 -14.24 -5.76
C PHE A 398 5.33 -14.94 -4.75
N ILE A 399 6.34 -14.23 -4.23
CA ILE A 399 7.41 -14.84 -3.42
C ILE A 399 7.15 -14.68 -1.92
N GLY A 400 6.53 -13.60 -1.50
CA GLY A 400 6.36 -13.21 -0.09
C GLY A 400 5.61 -14.20 0.78
N PRO A 401 4.44 -14.73 0.39
CA PRO A 401 3.75 -15.75 1.17
C PRO A 401 4.61 -17.00 1.40
N ALA A 402 5.42 -17.40 0.41
CA ALA A 402 6.35 -18.52 0.54
C ALA A 402 7.47 -18.21 1.56
N MET A 403 8.02 -16.99 1.50
CA MET A 403 9.05 -16.53 2.46
C MET A 403 8.51 -16.44 3.88
N ALA A 404 7.32 -15.84 4.08
CA ALA A 404 6.65 -15.76 5.37
C ALA A 404 6.34 -17.16 5.94
N LYS A 405 5.84 -18.07 5.10
CA LYS A 405 5.59 -19.47 5.48
C LYS A 405 6.88 -20.19 5.91
N SER A 406 7.97 -19.98 5.16
CA SER A 406 9.29 -20.54 5.47
C SER A 406 9.82 -20.01 6.81
N ALA A 407 9.72 -18.70 7.04
CA ALA A 407 10.11 -18.06 8.29
C ALA A 407 9.37 -18.64 9.49
N LEU A 408 8.05 -18.77 9.40
CA LEU A 408 7.21 -19.35 10.45
C LEU A 408 7.58 -20.81 10.75
N LYS A 409 7.89 -21.61 9.71
CA LYS A 409 8.33 -23.00 9.86
C LYS A 409 9.70 -23.10 10.53
N ARG A 410 10.67 -22.31 10.07
CA ARG A 410 12.04 -22.25 10.64
C ARG A 410 12.03 -21.77 12.09
N ALA A 411 11.11 -20.87 12.43
CA ALA A 411 10.88 -20.41 13.81
C ALA A 411 10.10 -21.40 14.68
N LYS A 412 9.77 -22.60 14.19
CA LYS A 412 9.06 -23.68 14.94
C LYS A 412 7.72 -23.22 15.54
N THR A 413 6.95 -22.45 14.77
CA THR A 413 5.67 -21.88 15.23
C THR A 413 4.44 -22.71 14.90
N TYR A 414 4.60 -23.76 14.08
CA TYR A 414 3.58 -24.74 13.73
C TYR A 414 4.20 -26.04 13.21
#